data_AF-A0A2A4QQ03-F1
#
_entry.id   AF-A0A2A4QQ03-F1
#
_cell.length_a   1.000
_cell.length_b   1.000
_cell.length_c   1.000
_cell.angle_alpha   90.00
_cell.angle_beta   90.00
_cell.angle_gamma   90.00
#
_symmetry.space_group_name_H-M   'P 1'
#
loop_
_entity.id
_entity.type
_entity.pdbx_description
1 polymer ?
#
loop_
_entity_poly.entity_id
_entity_poly.type
_entity_poly.pdbx_seq_one_letter_code
_entity_poly.pdbx_strand_id
1 'polypeptide(L)'
;MNSLAHLNKYLFKYKIKLGLGIIFIVLSNLFGIYPAQVIREAFDEVVGRSEIAAEKTYFFTDFLNKFISDQDLAYKLLFFGVLVLVFAILKGIFTFLMRQTVIVVSRYIEFDLKGEVYEKYQTLNSTFYKRNNTGDLMNRISEDVSRVRMYLGPAIMYTINLIVLFVLVITTMISVNPKLTLYVLFS
;
A
#
# COMPACT_ATOMS: atom_id res chain seq x y z
N MET A 1 9.42 -14.14 -22.81
CA MET A 1 8.71 -13.97 -21.52
C MET A 1 9.03 -15.05 -20.46
N ASN A 2 9.82 -16.09 -20.76
CA ASN A 2 10.13 -17.16 -19.78
C ASN A 2 11.21 -16.81 -18.73
N SER A 3 11.97 -15.73 -18.92
CA SER A 3 13.04 -15.31 -17.99
C SER A 3 12.51 -14.77 -16.66
N LEU A 4 11.31 -14.17 -16.64
CA LEU A 4 10.68 -13.69 -15.40
C LEU A 4 10.07 -14.83 -14.57
N ALA A 5 9.68 -15.93 -15.20
CA ALA A 5 9.06 -17.07 -14.51
C ALA A 5 9.99 -17.70 -13.47
N HIS A 6 11.31 -17.61 -13.65
CA HIS A 6 12.28 -18.09 -12.68
C HIS A 6 12.20 -17.32 -11.35
N LEU A 7 11.82 -16.03 -11.38
CA LEU A 7 11.66 -15.23 -10.16
C LEU A 7 10.45 -15.65 -9.32
N ASN A 8 9.49 -16.37 -9.90
CA ASN A 8 8.33 -16.86 -9.15
C ASN A 8 8.76 -17.77 -7.99
N LYS A 9 9.86 -18.52 -8.12
CA LYS A 9 10.43 -19.33 -7.03
C LYS A 9 10.67 -18.50 -5.77
N TYR A 10 11.20 -17.28 -5.92
CA TYR A 10 11.46 -16.36 -4.82
C TYR A 10 10.19 -15.75 -4.24
N LEU A 11 9.22 -15.42 -5.10
CA LEU A 11 7.90 -14.96 -4.65
C LEU A 11 7.17 -16.03 -3.83
N PHE A 12 7.24 -17.30 -4.25
CA PHE A 12 6.68 -18.42 -3.50
C PHE A 12 7.41 -18.68 -2.18
N LYS A 13 8.75 -18.55 -2.15
CA LYS A 13 9.55 -18.68 -0.92
C LYS A 13 9.09 -17.70 0.18
N TYR A 14 8.75 -16.46 -0.21
CA TYR A 14 8.35 -15.40 0.74
C TYR A 14 6.84 -15.06 0.70
N LYS A 15 5.99 -15.94 0.17
CA LYS A 15 4.56 -15.69 -0.08
C LYS A 15 3.77 -15.18 1.12
N ILE A 16 4.06 -15.69 2.33
CA ILE A 16 3.36 -15.30 3.56
C ILE A 16 3.69 -13.85 3.90
N LYS A 17 4.97 -13.47 3.86
CA LYS A 17 5.41 -12.11 4.17
C LYS A 17 4.90 -11.10 3.13
N LEU A 18 4.90 -11.49 1.85
CA LEU A 18 4.35 -10.66 0.78
C LEU A 18 2.82 -10.52 0.90
N GLY A 19 2.11 -11.60 1.23
CA GLY A 19 0.67 -11.57 1.50
C GLY A 19 0.31 -10.66 2.68
N LEU A 20 1.06 -10.73 3.79
CA LEU A 20 0.93 -9.79 4.90
C LEU A 20 1.19 -8.35 4.47
N GLY A 21 2.19 -8.12 3.61
CA GLY A 21 2.46 -6.81 3.03
C GLY A 21 1.26 -6.25 2.27
N ILE A 22 0.57 -7.07 1.47
CA ILE A 22 -0.66 -6.67 0.76
C ILE A 22 -1.77 -6.30 1.75
N ILE A 23 -1.95 -7.07 2.82
CA ILE A 23 -2.93 -6.74 3.85
C ILE A 23 -2.60 -5.39 4.50
N PHE A 24 -1.33 -5.13 4.82
CA PHE A 24 -0.91 -3.85 5.37
C PHE A 24 -1.08 -2.69 4.39
N ILE A 25 -0.90 -2.91 3.08
CA ILE A 25 -1.24 -1.91 2.04
C ILE A 25 -2.72 -1.54 2.13
N VAL A 26 -3.61 -2.53 2.16
CA VAL A 26 -5.06 -2.31 2.21
C VAL A 26 -5.43 -1.56 3.49
N LEU A 27 -4.96 -2.02 4.65
CA LEU A 27 -5.23 -1.37 5.94
C LEU A 27 -4.71 0.07 5.96
N SER A 28 -3.49 0.32 5.50
CA SER A 28 -2.91 1.66 5.44
C SER A 28 -3.75 2.61 4.57
N ASN A 29 -4.23 2.14 3.41
CA ASN A 29 -5.07 2.96 2.53
C ASN A 29 -6.47 3.20 3.14
N LEU A 30 -7.08 2.21 3.80
CA LEU A 30 -8.34 2.39 4.51
C LEU A 30 -8.25 3.48 5.59
N PHE A 31 -7.23 3.41 6.46
CA PHE A 31 -6.99 4.45 7.47
C PHE A 31 -6.59 5.80 6.88
N GLY A 32 -6.11 5.83 5.63
CA GLY A 32 -5.87 7.07 4.89
C GLY A 32 -7.14 7.74 4.39
N ILE A 33 -8.24 7.00 4.24
CA ILE A 33 -9.50 7.49 3.66
C ILE A 33 -10.49 7.92 4.74
N TYR A 34 -10.59 7.19 5.86
CA TYR A 34 -11.55 7.50 6.92
C TYR A 34 -11.46 8.91 7.54
N PRO A 35 -10.28 9.53 7.73
CA PRO A 35 -10.20 10.90 8.24
C PRO A 35 -11.03 11.90 7.43
N ALA A 36 -11.06 11.77 6.10
CA ALA A 36 -11.83 12.67 5.24
C ALA A 36 -13.35 12.56 5.49
N GLN A 37 -13.83 11.35 5.77
CA GLN A 37 -15.25 11.11 6.09
C GLN A 37 -15.60 11.67 7.48
N VAL A 38 -14.75 11.44 8.48
CA VAL A 38 -14.94 11.97 9.84
C VAL A 38 -14.95 13.50 9.83
N ILE A 39 -14.05 14.12 9.07
CA ILE A 39 -13.99 15.57 8.92
C ILE A 39 -15.29 16.11 8.32
N ARG A 40 -15.84 15.43 7.29
CA ARG A 40 -17.11 15.82 6.68
C ARG A 40 -18.26 15.83 7.70
N GLU A 41 -18.43 14.75 8.47
CA GLU A 41 -19.48 14.67 9.50
C GLU A 41 -19.32 15.76 10.57
N ALA A 42 -18.08 16.02 11.00
CA ALA A 42 -17.78 17.10 11.94
C ALA A 42 -18.21 18.48 11.39
N PHE A 43 -18.00 18.73 10.09
CA PHE A 43 -18.47 19.95 9.44
C PHE A 43 -20.00 20.00 9.32
N ASP A 44 -20.64 18.91 8.93
CA ASP A 44 -22.10 18.85 8.74
C ASP A 44 -22.85 19.09 10.08
N GLU A 45 -22.32 18.57 11.20
CA GLU A 45 -22.83 18.84 12.56
C GLU A 45 -22.69 20.31 12.97
N VAL A 46 -21.54 20.94 12.71
CA VAL A 46 -21.29 22.36 13.08
C VAL A 46 -22.11 23.33 12.25
N VAL A 47 -22.32 23.02 10.97
CA VAL A 47 -23.09 23.87 10.05
C VAL A 47 -24.60 23.68 10.25
N GLY A 48 -25.04 22.68 11.04
CA GLY A 48 -26.44 22.48 11.40
C GLY A 48 -27.32 22.02 10.23
N ARG A 49 -26.74 21.36 9.21
CA ARG A 49 -27.48 20.85 8.03
C ARG A 49 -28.17 19.51 8.30
N SER A 50 -28.95 19.45 9.37
CA SER A 50 -29.59 18.21 9.86
C SER A 50 -30.60 17.57 8.90
N GLU A 51 -31.13 18.29 7.90
CA GLU A 51 -32.27 17.80 7.10
C GLU A 51 -31.92 17.33 5.67
N ILE A 52 -30.75 17.66 5.12
CA ILE A 52 -30.44 17.39 3.69
C ILE A 52 -29.51 16.18 3.48
N ALA A 53 -28.86 15.66 4.53
CA ALA A 53 -27.86 14.59 4.42
C ALA A 53 -28.35 13.19 4.86
N ALA A 54 -29.63 13.05 5.25
CA ALA A 54 -30.15 11.85 5.91
C ALA A 54 -30.20 10.57 5.04
N GLU A 55 -29.97 10.66 3.72
CA GLU A 55 -30.21 9.50 2.85
C GLU A 55 -28.98 8.63 2.59
N LYS A 56 -27.78 9.00 3.05
CA LYS A 56 -26.57 8.21 2.74
C LYS A 56 -25.44 8.33 3.77
N THR A 57 -25.75 8.01 5.01
CA THR A 57 -24.73 7.81 6.05
C THR A 57 -23.96 6.51 5.78
N TYR A 58 -22.64 6.56 5.82
CA TYR A 58 -21.80 5.37 5.65
C TYR A 58 -21.90 4.48 6.89
N PHE A 59 -21.80 3.16 6.70
CA PHE A 59 -21.82 2.20 7.81
C PHE A 59 -20.91 2.59 8.99
N PHE A 60 -19.72 3.13 8.69
CA PHE A 60 -18.77 3.56 9.71
C PHE A 60 -19.20 4.87 10.42
N THR A 61 -19.69 5.87 9.69
CA THR A 61 -20.12 7.14 10.29
C THR A 61 -21.45 7.00 11.03
N ASP A 62 -22.37 6.15 10.55
CA ASP A 62 -23.61 5.80 11.23
C ASP A 62 -23.35 5.12 12.58
N PHE A 63 -22.42 4.17 12.57
CA PHE A 63 -21.93 3.55 13.81
C PHE A 63 -21.43 4.62 14.78
N LEU A 64 -20.51 5.50 14.38
CA LEU A 64 -19.98 6.54 15.26
C LEU A 64 -21.04 7.52 15.76
N ASN A 65 -21.91 7.99 14.87
CA ASN A 65 -22.98 8.93 15.21
C ASN A 65 -23.93 8.32 16.24
N LYS A 66 -24.21 7.01 16.16
CA LYS A 66 -25.02 6.29 17.16
C LYS A 66 -24.37 6.24 18.55
N PHE A 67 -23.03 6.19 18.67
CA PHE A 67 -22.35 6.19 19.97
C PHE A 67 -22.30 7.56 20.65
N ILE A 68 -22.46 8.65 19.90
CA ILE A 68 -22.17 10.01 20.37
C ILE A 68 -23.38 10.94 20.18
N SER A 69 -24.52 10.41 19.72
CA SER A 69 -25.73 11.18 19.38
C SER A 69 -26.24 12.03 20.55
N ASP A 70 -26.24 11.48 21.77
CA ASP A 70 -26.77 12.12 22.98
C ASP A 70 -25.81 13.13 23.64
N GLN A 71 -24.64 13.38 23.06
CA GLN A 71 -23.59 14.21 23.66
C GLN A 71 -23.57 15.64 23.12
N ASP A 72 -23.04 16.56 23.92
CA ASP A 72 -22.83 17.95 23.53
C ASP A 72 -21.92 18.08 22.29
N LEU A 73 -22.15 19.12 21.49
CA LEU A 73 -21.38 19.43 20.29
C LEU A 73 -19.87 19.51 20.55
N ALA A 74 -19.46 20.09 21.69
CA ALA A 74 -18.06 20.18 22.08
C ALA A 74 -17.41 18.79 22.24
N TYR A 75 -18.14 17.83 22.82
CA TYR A 75 -17.66 16.47 22.99
C TYR A 75 -17.57 15.73 21.64
N LYS A 76 -18.58 15.87 20.78
CA LYS A 76 -18.57 15.30 19.41
C LYS A 76 -17.34 15.75 18.62
N LEU A 77 -17.03 17.04 18.64
CA LEU A 77 -15.88 17.60 17.93
C LEU A 77 -14.54 17.12 18.48
N LEU A 78 -14.40 17.06 19.81
CA LEU A 78 -13.20 16.49 20.43
C LEU A 78 -13.03 15.02 20.08
N PHE A 79 -14.11 14.23 20.09
CA PHE A 79 -14.09 12.83 19.70
C PHE A 79 -13.63 12.66 18.25
N PHE A 80 -14.20 13.42 17.31
CA PHE A 80 -13.77 13.39 15.90
C PHE A 80 -12.30 13.79 15.72
N GLY A 81 -11.84 14.81 16.46
CA GLY A 81 -10.43 15.22 16.45
C GLY A 81 -9.48 14.11 16.93
N VAL A 82 -9.80 13.46 18.06
CA VAL A 82 -9.03 12.32 18.57
C VAL A 82 -9.05 11.15 17.58
N LEU A 83 -10.21 10.86 16.98
CA LEU A 83 -10.35 9.78 16.01
C LEU A 83 -9.49 9.99 14.77
N VAL A 84 -9.44 11.22 14.23
CA VAL A 84 -8.54 11.59 13.12
C VAL A 84 -7.08 11.35 13.48
N LEU A 85 -6.66 11.71 14.69
CA LEU A 85 -5.30 11.44 15.18
C LEU A 85 -5.00 9.94 15.26
N VAL A 86 -5.94 9.15 15.80
CA VAL A 86 -5.82 7.68 15.88
C VAL A 86 -5.66 7.09 14.48
N PHE A 87 -6.46 7.52 13.50
CA PHE A 87 -6.32 7.06 12.12
C PHE A 87 -4.99 7.46 11.48
N ALA A 88 -4.49 8.67 11.73
CA ALA A 88 -3.18 9.09 11.24
C ALA A 88 -2.05 8.20 11.80
N ILE A 89 -2.12 7.88 13.08
CA ILE A 89 -1.15 6.98 13.74
C ILE A 89 -1.25 5.57 13.15
N LEU A 90 -2.46 5.01 13.04
CA LEU A 90 -2.68 3.68 12.47
C LEU A 90 -2.16 3.61 11.03
N LYS A 91 -2.48 4.61 10.19
CA LYS A 91 -1.94 4.73 8.84
C LYS A 91 -0.41 4.69 8.85
N GLY A 92 0.23 5.45 9.75
CA GLY A 92 1.68 5.46 9.91
C GLY A 92 2.25 4.09 10.27
N ILE A 93 1.64 3.40 11.23
CA ILE A 93 2.02 2.05 11.67
C ILE A 93 1.90 1.06 10.51
N PHE A 94 0.77 1.01 9.82
CA PHE A 94 0.57 0.08 8.69
C PHE A 94 1.47 0.41 7.50
N THR A 95 1.74 1.70 7.23
CA THR A 95 2.74 2.10 6.23
C THR A 95 4.13 1.60 6.60
N PHE A 96 4.50 1.67 7.88
CA PHE A 96 5.77 1.13 8.35
C PHE A 96 5.84 -0.40 8.22
N LEU A 97 4.80 -1.11 8.65
CA LEU A 97 4.72 -2.58 8.58
C LEU A 97 4.74 -3.09 7.12
N MET A 98 4.06 -2.39 6.21
CA MET A 98 4.13 -2.64 4.77
C MET A 98 5.56 -2.51 4.25
N ARG A 99 6.29 -1.45 4.62
CA ARG A 99 7.69 -1.29 4.23
C ARG A 99 8.58 -2.37 4.82
N GLN A 100 8.41 -2.69 6.10
CA GLN A 100 9.18 -3.75 6.76
C GLN A 100 8.93 -5.13 6.17
N THR A 101 7.72 -5.41 5.68
CA THR A 101 7.42 -6.69 5.05
C THR A 101 7.91 -6.72 3.61
N VAL A 102 7.46 -5.80 2.75
CA VAL A 102 7.73 -5.89 1.30
C VAL A 102 9.16 -5.49 0.94
N ILE A 103 9.68 -4.39 1.49
CA ILE A 103 11.02 -3.88 1.12
C ILE A 103 12.12 -4.76 1.70
N VAL A 104 11.97 -5.26 2.93
CA VAL A 104 12.98 -6.15 3.52
C VAL A 104 12.97 -7.50 2.84
N VAL A 105 11.81 -8.03 2.47
CA VAL A 105 11.73 -9.27 1.67
C VAL A 105 12.43 -9.13 0.34
N SER A 106 12.30 -7.99 -0.36
CA SER A 106 13.02 -7.81 -1.62
C SER A 106 14.54 -7.83 -1.45
N ARG A 107 15.08 -7.35 -0.32
CA ARG A 107 16.51 -7.46 0.01
C ARG A 107 16.94 -8.90 0.29
N TYR A 108 16.11 -9.71 0.94
CA TYR A 108 16.40 -11.14 1.10
C TYR A 108 16.41 -11.87 -0.24
N ILE A 109 15.49 -11.53 -1.15
CA ILE A 109 15.48 -12.08 -2.51
C ILE A 109 16.73 -11.65 -3.27
N GLU A 110 17.15 -10.39 -3.15
CA GLU A 110 18.40 -9.89 -3.75
C GLU A 110 19.61 -10.68 -3.25
N PHE A 111 19.71 -10.90 -1.94
CA PHE A 111 20.79 -11.67 -1.34
C PHE A 111 20.82 -13.11 -1.85
N ASP A 112 19.66 -13.79 -1.86
CA ASP A 112 19.55 -15.16 -2.36
C ASP A 112 19.96 -15.25 -3.84
N LEU A 113 19.51 -14.28 -4.66
CA LEU A 113 19.83 -14.25 -6.10
C LEU A 113 21.32 -14.00 -6.35
N LYS A 114 21.94 -13.08 -5.60
CA LYS A 114 23.40 -12.86 -5.66
C LYS A 114 24.16 -14.13 -5.28
N GLY A 115 23.69 -14.86 -4.27
CA GLY A 115 24.27 -16.14 -3.85
C GLY A 115 24.24 -17.18 -4.97
N GLU A 116 23.08 -17.40 -5.60
CA GLU A 116 22.92 -18.37 -6.69
C GLU A 116 23.81 -18.04 -7.91
N VAL A 117 23.87 -16.77 -8.31
CA VAL A 117 24.73 -16.34 -9.43
C VAL A 117 26.21 -16.49 -9.07
N TYR A 118 26.60 -16.14 -7.85
CA TYR A 118 27.98 -16.26 -7.40
C TYR A 118 28.46 -17.72 -7.32
N GLU A 119 27.63 -18.62 -6.79
CA GLU A 119 27.91 -20.06 -6.78
C GLU A 119 28.07 -20.59 -8.21
N LYS A 120 27.18 -20.16 -9.12
CA LYS A 120 27.29 -20.55 -10.52
C LYS A 120 28.60 -20.10 -11.13
N TYR A 121 29.04 -18.86 -10.88
CA TYR A 121 30.30 -18.35 -11.40
C TYR A 121 31.49 -19.17 -10.91
N GLN A 122 31.55 -19.57 -9.64
CA GLN A 122 32.64 -20.40 -9.12
C GLN A 122 32.79 -21.76 -9.84
N THR A 123 31.70 -22.32 -10.37
CA THR A 123 31.72 -23.59 -11.11
C THR A 123 32.13 -23.47 -12.58
N LEU A 124 32.29 -22.25 -13.11
CA LEU A 124 32.62 -22.02 -14.52
C LEU A 124 34.11 -22.20 -14.79
N ASN A 125 34.44 -22.76 -15.96
CA ASN A 125 35.84 -23.01 -16.34
C ASN A 125 36.59 -21.72 -16.75
N SER A 126 37.92 -21.79 -16.78
CA SER A 126 38.78 -20.66 -17.18
C SER A 126 38.47 -20.14 -18.60
N THR A 127 38.05 -21.00 -19.52
CA THR A 127 37.70 -20.60 -20.90
C THR A 127 36.52 -19.63 -20.94
N PHE A 128 35.55 -19.77 -20.03
CA PHE A 128 34.44 -18.82 -19.89
C PHE A 128 34.94 -17.42 -19.52
N TYR A 129 35.86 -17.34 -18.56
CA TYR A 129 36.45 -16.07 -18.09
C TYR A 129 37.40 -15.43 -19.08
N LYS A 130 37.99 -16.21 -20.00
CA LYS A 130 38.76 -15.65 -21.12
C LYS A 130 37.87 -15.01 -22.20
N ARG A 131 36.62 -15.46 -22.31
CA ARG A 131 35.65 -14.97 -23.31
C ARG A 131 34.76 -13.84 -22.79
N ASN A 132 34.58 -13.73 -21.48
CA ASN A 132 33.70 -12.76 -20.84
C ASN A 132 34.52 -11.87 -19.89
N ASN A 133 34.30 -10.56 -19.95
CA ASN A 133 35.01 -9.63 -19.08
C ASN A 133 34.54 -9.79 -17.62
N THR A 134 35.47 -10.04 -16.69
CA THR A 134 35.18 -10.13 -15.25
C THR A 134 34.47 -8.90 -14.71
N GLY A 135 34.78 -7.70 -15.23
CA GLY A 135 34.09 -6.46 -14.85
C GLY A 135 32.61 -6.46 -15.24
N ASP A 136 32.27 -7.01 -16.41
CA ASP A 136 30.88 -7.16 -16.84
C ASP A 136 30.13 -8.16 -15.95
N LEU A 137 30.76 -9.29 -15.63
CA LEU A 137 30.17 -10.29 -14.70
C LEU A 137 29.89 -9.68 -13.31
N MET A 138 30.81 -8.85 -12.79
CA MET A 138 30.61 -8.17 -11.51
C MET A 138 29.50 -7.12 -11.58
N ASN A 139 29.43 -6.37 -12.69
CA ASN A 139 28.35 -5.43 -12.94
C ASN A 139 27.00 -6.13 -12.98
N ARG A 140 26.87 -7.29 -13.66
CA ARG A 140 25.61 -8.03 -13.73
C ARG A 140 25.14 -8.52 -12.36
N ILE A 141 26.05 -9.03 -11.51
CA ILE A 141 25.71 -9.41 -10.13
C ILE A 141 25.27 -8.20 -9.30
N SER A 142 25.84 -7.02 -9.52
CA SER A 142 25.58 -5.85 -8.67
C SER A 142 24.38 -5.03 -9.17
N GLU A 143 24.38 -4.67 -10.44
CA GLU A 143 23.40 -3.79 -11.10
C GLU A 143 22.14 -4.55 -11.52
N ASP A 144 22.26 -5.62 -12.32
CA ASP A 144 21.08 -6.30 -12.86
C ASP A 144 20.25 -6.93 -11.72
N VAL A 145 20.90 -7.54 -10.74
CA VAL A 145 20.22 -8.09 -9.55
C VAL A 145 19.57 -6.99 -8.71
N SER A 146 20.21 -5.83 -8.57
CA SER A 146 19.59 -4.69 -7.87
C SER A 146 18.36 -4.16 -8.61
N ARG A 147 18.38 -4.14 -9.96
CA ARG A 147 17.20 -3.81 -10.79
C ARG A 147 16.08 -4.82 -10.60
N VAL A 148 16.40 -6.11 -10.55
CA VAL A 148 15.45 -7.17 -10.22
C VAL A 148 14.80 -6.95 -8.85
N ARG A 149 15.57 -6.56 -7.83
CA ARG A 149 15.05 -6.21 -6.51
C ARG A 149 14.14 -4.98 -6.57
N MET A 150 14.48 -3.96 -7.35
CA MET A 150 13.61 -2.78 -7.53
C MET A 150 12.25 -3.17 -8.12
N TYR A 151 12.24 -4.12 -9.05
CA TYR A 151 11.01 -4.69 -9.59
C TYR A 151 10.23 -5.46 -8.53
N LEU A 152 10.87 -6.40 -7.83
CA LEU A 152 10.20 -7.30 -6.87
C LEU A 152 9.79 -6.65 -5.53
N GLY A 153 10.36 -5.52 -5.17
CA GLY A 153 10.01 -4.78 -3.96
C GLY A 153 9.21 -3.53 -4.29
N PRO A 154 9.87 -2.36 -4.45
CA PRO A 154 9.21 -1.08 -4.65
C PRO A 154 8.17 -1.05 -5.79
N ALA A 155 8.49 -1.58 -6.97
CA ALA A 155 7.59 -1.47 -8.12
C ALA A 155 6.26 -2.22 -7.88
N ILE A 156 6.33 -3.47 -7.41
CA ILE A 156 5.13 -4.24 -7.03
C ILE A 156 4.39 -3.54 -5.90
N MET A 157 5.11 -3.10 -4.87
CA MET A 157 4.54 -2.42 -3.71
C MET A 157 3.73 -1.18 -4.11
N TYR A 158 4.30 -0.30 -4.92
CA TYR A 158 3.63 0.92 -5.38
C TYR A 158 2.48 0.63 -6.33
N THR A 159 2.62 -0.37 -7.20
CA THR A 159 1.55 -0.77 -8.12
C THR A 159 0.33 -1.27 -7.35
N ILE A 160 0.54 -2.16 -6.36
CA ILE A 160 -0.55 -2.66 -5.51
C ILE A 160 -1.14 -1.51 -4.70
N ASN A 161 -0.32 -0.64 -4.12
CA ASN A 161 -0.80 0.53 -3.38
C ASN A 161 -1.67 1.44 -4.25
N LEU A 162 -1.24 1.72 -5.48
CA LEU A 162 -2.00 2.52 -6.44
C LEU A 162 -3.34 1.87 -6.75
N ILE A 163 -3.35 0.59 -7.13
CA ILE A 163 -4.58 -0.14 -7.48
C ILE A 163 -5.56 -0.13 -6.29
N VAL A 164 -5.07 -0.47 -5.10
CA VAL A 164 -5.89 -0.50 -3.87
C VAL A 164 -6.44 0.89 -3.55
N LEU A 165 -5.57 1.91 -3.56
CA LEU A 165 -5.98 3.29 -3.29
C LEU A 165 -7.02 3.76 -4.31
N PHE A 166 -6.79 3.50 -5.59
CA PHE A 166 -7.67 3.89 -6.68
C PHE A 166 -9.06 3.25 -6.54
N VAL A 167 -9.10 1.94 -6.29
CA VAL A 167 -10.37 1.22 -6.06
C VAL A 167 -11.08 1.77 -4.84
N LEU A 168 -10.41 1.90 -3.70
CA LEU A 168 -11.03 2.38 -2.46
C LEU A 168 -11.55 3.82 -2.60
N VAL A 169 -10.75 4.73 -3.16
CA VAL A 169 -11.14 6.13 -3.35
C VAL A 169 -12.34 6.23 -4.27
N ILE A 170 -12.32 5.57 -5.43
CA ILE A 170 -13.45 5.61 -6.37
C ILE A 170 -14.72 5.04 -5.74
N THR A 171 -14.63 3.88 -5.07
CA THR A 171 -15.78 3.29 -4.38
C THR A 171 -16.35 4.25 -3.32
N THR A 172 -15.48 4.92 -2.55
CA THR A 172 -15.95 5.90 -1.56
C THR A 172 -16.58 7.14 -2.20
N MET A 173 -15.99 7.69 -3.27
CA MET A 173 -16.52 8.86 -3.98
C MET A 173 -17.87 8.57 -4.64
N ILE A 174 -18.01 7.44 -5.36
CA ILE A 174 -19.29 7.03 -5.96
C ILE A 174 -20.36 6.86 -4.87
N SER A 175 -19.98 6.32 -3.72
CA SER A 175 -20.89 6.20 -2.59
C SER A 175 -21.37 7.57 -2.09
N VAL A 176 -20.52 8.61 -2.12
CA VAL A 176 -20.86 9.98 -1.68
C VAL A 176 -21.85 10.58 -2.66
N ASN A 177 -21.41 10.73 -3.91
CA ASN A 177 -22.19 11.33 -4.97
C ASN A 177 -21.70 10.83 -6.34
N PRO A 178 -22.49 9.96 -7.01
CA PRO A 178 -22.12 9.44 -8.32
C PRO A 178 -21.98 10.51 -9.39
N LYS A 179 -22.83 11.56 -9.35
CA LYS A 179 -22.81 12.63 -10.36
C LYS A 179 -21.53 13.45 -10.27
N LEU A 180 -21.18 13.92 -9.08
CA LEU A 180 -19.93 14.67 -8.85
C LEU A 180 -18.69 13.83 -9.19
N THR A 181 -18.71 12.54 -8.85
CA THR A 181 -17.60 11.63 -9.16
C THR A 181 -17.40 11.47 -10.66
N LEU A 182 -18.49 11.32 -11.44
CA LEU A 182 -18.41 11.25 -12.90
C LEU A 182 -17.86 12.53 -13.51
N TYR A 183 -18.27 13.70 -13.02
CA TYR A 183 -17.68 14.96 -13.48
C TYR A 183 -16.17 14.97 -13.25
N VAL A 184 -15.69 14.60 -12.06
CA VAL A 184 -14.24 14.61 -11.75
C VAL A 184 -13.44 13.59 -12.57
N LEU A 185 -14.05 12.45 -12.94
CA LEU A 185 -13.36 11.39 -13.69
C LEU A 185 -13.29 11.72 -15.20
N PHE A 186 -14.29 12.43 -15.73
CA PHE A 186 -14.42 12.73 -17.16
C PHE A 186 -14.18 14.20 -17.52
N SER A 187 -13.86 15.08 -16.56
CA SER A 187 -13.37 16.45 -16.78
C SER A 187 -11.88 16.50 -17.00
#